data_AF-A0A939L6B4-F1
#
_entry.id   AF-A0A939L6B4-F1
#
_cell.length_a   1.000
_cell.length_b   1.000
_cell.length_c   1.000
_cell.angle_alpha   90.00
_cell.angle_beta   90.00
_cell.angle_gamma   90.00
#
_symmetry.space_group_name_H-M   'P 1'
#
loop_
_entity.id
_entity.type
_entity.pdbx_description
1 polymer ?
#
loop_
_entity_poly.entity_id
_entity_poly.type
_entity_poly.pdbx_seq_one_letter_code
_entity_poly.pdbx_strand_id
1 'polypeptide(L)'
;PQAAADRIAQEGHAAAVRTALTRVLGDRWAGAWVDGPQADLVVATTDASAARTITAHGGRATVVRHSLKALDRAKDALDRVSADAAPEATPLWYVDVRANTVVVRSADTARTEAFLNRSGVDRALVRVEPATTAPRPLADLHGGDAYYIDNAARCSIGFPVSQNGQPGFVSAGHCGQPGSNATAADGSSIGTFQGSTFPGNDWSWVAANPGWTAQPQVNDYAGGVVTVGGSTEQSIGGSVCRSGSTTGWHCGTVEEQNATVNYQEGSVYGVTRTTVCAEPGDSGGSFISGNQAQGVTSGGSGDCTSGGETFFQPVNPILSTYGLTLATG
;
A
#
# COMPACT_ATOMS: atom_id res chain seq x y z
N PRO A 1 12.47 7.85 27.98
CA PRO A 1 13.76 7.35 27.45
C PRO A 1 14.35 6.20 28.28
N GLN A 2 14.63 6.40 29.58
CA GLN A 2 15.22 5.36 30.45
C GLN A 2 14.34 4.11 30.58
N ALA A 3 13.05 4.27 30.86
CA ALA A 3 12.11 3.14 30.97
C ALA A 3 12.01 2.30 29.69
N ALA A 4 12.20 2.91 28.51
CA ALA A 4 12.22 2.18 27.24
C ALA A 4 13.54 1.41 27.06
N ALA A 5 14.68 1.99 27.45
CA ALA A 5 15.97 1.33 27.43
C ALA A 5 16.02 0.13 28.40
N ASP A 6 15.53 0.32 29.63
CA ASP A 6 15.45 -0.75 30.65
C ASP A 6 14.55 -1.89 30.17
N ARG A 7 13.41 -1.54 29.55
CA ARG A 7 12.50 -2.52 28.94
C ARG A 7 13.20 -3.36 27.86
N ILE A 8 13.91 -2.72 26.93
CA ILE A 8 14.62 -3.41 25.84
C ILE A 8 15.69 -4.35 26.39
N ALA A 9 16.47 -3.89 27.38
CA ALA A 9 17.49 -4.72 28.03
C ALA A 9 16.86 -5.99 28.65
N GLN A 10 15.73 -5.83 29.34
CA GLN A 10 15.02 -6.93 29.97
C GLN A 10 14.35 -7.87 28.95
N GLU A 11 13.83 -7.36 27.83
CA GLU A 11 13.37 -8.19 26.71
C GLU A 11 14.52 -9.00 26.09
N GLY A 12 15.71 -8.41 25.99
CA GLY A 12 16.92 -9.11 25.57
C GLY A 12 17.29 -10.27 26.50
N HIS A 13 17.23 -10.04 27.81
CA HIS A 13 17.43 -11.10 28.81
C HIS A 13 16.35 -12.19 28.70
N ALA A 14 15.08 -11.81 28.63
CA ALA A 14 13.95 -12.72 28.45
C ALA A 14 14.09 -13.57 27.19
N ALA A 15 14.58 -13.01 26.08
CA ALA A 15 14.83 -13.74 24.84
C ALA A 15 15.94 -14.79 24.98
N ALA A 16 17.02 -14.49 25.71
CA ALA A 16 18.09 -15.43 26.01
C ALA A 16 17.59 -16.59 26.88
N VAL A 17 16.86 -16.27 27.96
CA VAL A 17 16.24 -17.26 28.87
C VAL A 17 15.24 -18.15 28.12
N ARG A 18 14.38 -17.55 27.27
CA ARG A 18 13.44 -18.27 26.41
C ARG A 18 14.15 -19.33 25.59
N THR A 19 15.22 -18.93 24.89
CA THR A 19 16.01 -19.85 24.04
C THR A 19 16.59 -21.01 24.84
N ALA A 20 17.11 -20.76 26.04
CA ALA A 20 17.61 -21.81 26.92
C ALA A 20 16.49 -22.77 27.36
N LEU A 21 15.36 -22.23 27.82
CA LEU A 21 14.22 -23.02 28.30
C LEU A 21 13.55 -23.82 27.19
N THR A 22 13.52 -23.35 25.94
CA THR A 22 13.02 -24.16 24.81
C THR A 22 13.81 -25.46 24.68
N ARG A 23 15.14 -25.43 24.83
CA ARG A 23 15.98 -26.64 24.78
C ARG A 23 15.81 -27.54 26.00
N VAL A 24 15.75 -26.94 27.20
CA VAL A 24 15.64 -27.68 28.48
C VAL A 24 14.28 -28.37 28.62
N LEU A 25 13.21 -27.73 28.17
CA LEU A 25 11.86 -28.28 28.28
C LEU A 25 11.53 -29.28 27.17
N GLY A 26 12.12 -29.13 25.98
CA GLY A 26 11.91 -30.04 24.86
C GLY A 26 10.43 -30.16 24.50
N ASP A 27 9.90 -31.38 24.42
CA ASP A 27 8.49 -31.63 24.08
C ASP A 27 7.48 -31.05 25.09
N ARG A 28 7.94 -30.65 26.29
CA ARG A 28 7.11 -29.99 27.32
C ARG A 28 6.96 -28.48 27.11
N TRP A 29 7.64 -27.92 26.12
CA TRP A 29 7.56 -26.50 25.76
C TRP A 29 6.19 -26.18 25.12
N ALA A 30 5.50 -25.18 25.66
CA ALA A 30 4.20 -24.73 25.15
C ALA A 30 4.16 -23.26 24.69
N GLY A 31 5.33 -22.62 24.60
CA GLY A 31 5.49 -21.22 24.19
C GLY A 31 5.90 -20.31 25.34
N ALA A 32 6.15 -19.04 25.01
CA ALA A 32 6.48 -18.03 25.99
C ALA A 32 6.14 -16.62 25.48
N TRP A 33 5.92 -15.69 26.39
CA TRP A 33 5.66 -14.29 26.11
C TRP A 33 6.21 -13.41 27.22
N VAL A 34 6.37 -12.12 26.94
CA VAL A 34 6.68 -11.11 27.95
C VAL A 34 5.39 -10.49 28.47
N ASP A 35 5.33 -10.23 29.77
CA ASP A 35 4.15 -9.70 30.44
C ASP A 35 4.47 -8.45 31.27
N GLY A 36 3.48 -7.57 31.42
CA GLY A 36 3.61 -6.32 32.16
C GLY A 36 4.62 -5.33 31.58
N PRO A 37 4.82 -4.15 32.22
CA PRO A 37 5.77 -3.15 31.76
C PRO A 37 7.24 -3.57 31.96
N GLN A 38 7.54 -4.49 32.87
CA GLN A 38 8.91 -4.96 33.18
C GLN A 38 9.42 -6.10 32.29
N ALA A 39 8.64 -6.60 31.32
CA ALA A 39 9.06 -7.66 30.40
C ALA A 39 9.32 -9.00 31.11
N ASP A 40 8.49 -9.32 32.09
CA ASP A 40 8.60 -10.58 32.81
C ASP A 40 8.31 -11.74 31.86
N LEU A 41 9.28 -12.64 31.68
CA LEU A 41 9.13 -13.80 30.82
C LEU A 41 8.18 -14.81 31.45
N VAL A 42 7.06 -15.07 30.79
CA VAL A 42 6.14 -16.16 31.11
C VAL A 42 6.41 -17.32 30.17
N VAL A 43 6.57 -18.51 30.73
CA VAL A 43 6.83 -19.74 29.97
C VAL A 43 5.71 -20.72 30.21
N ALA A 44 5.02 -21.07 29.13
CA ALA A 44 4.01 -22.10 29.13
C ALA A 44 4.67 -23.48 29.00
N THR A 45 4.19 -24.44 29.80
CA THR A 45 4.62 -25.83 29.75
C THR A 45 3.45 -26.78 29.93
N THR A 46 3.54 -27.97 29.36
CA THR A 46 2.56 -29.05 29.60
C THR A 46 2.85 -29.88 30.84
N ASP A 47 3.95 -29.61 31.54
CA ASP A 47 4.42 -30.40 32.67
C ASP A 47 4.61 -29.53 33.91
N ALA A 48 3.75 -29.73 34.90
CA ALA A 48 3.80 -29.00 36.17
C ALA A 48 5.15 -29.18 36.90
N SER A 49 5.85 -30.30 36.70
CA SER A 49 7.15 -30.55 37.34
C SER A 49 8.26 -29.64 36.82
N ALA A 50 8.09 -29.07 35.61
CA ALA A 50 9.04 -28.15 34.98
C ALA A 50 9.01 -26.74 35.59
N ALA A 51 8.03 -26.40 36.42
CA ALA A 51 7.86 -25.06 36.99
C ALA A 51 9.11 -24.59 37.76
N ARG A 52 9.72 -25.47 38.56
CA ARG A 52 10.95 -25.15 39.32
C ARG A 52 12.11 -24.82 38.39
N THR A 53 12.27 -25.58 37.31
CA THR A 53 13.31 -25.33 36.31
C THR A 53 13.09 -23.98 35.63
N ILE A 54 11.85 -23.68 35.22
CA ILE A 54 11.50 -22.39 34.59
C ILE A 54 11.85 -21.22 35.52
N THR A 55 11.47 -21.29 36.80
CA THR A 55 11.79 -20.25 37.79
C THR A 55 13.27 -20.13 38.07
N ALA A 56 14.01 -21.24 38.15
CA ALA A 56 15.46 -21.23 38.33
C ALA A 56 16.21 -20.55 37.17
N HIS A 57 15.62 -20.57 35.97
CA HIS A 57 16.14 -19.89 34.78
C HIS A 57 15.64 -18.44 34.63
N GLY A 58 14.83 -17.92 35.57
CA GLY A 58 14.34 -16.54 35.54
C GLY A 58 13.01 -16.34 34.82
N GLY A 59 12.27 -17.42 34.52
CA GLY A 59 10.92 -17.35 33.95
C GLY A 59 9.81 -17.57 34.99
N ARG A 60 8.60 -17.09 34.69
CA ARG A 60 7.37 -17.44 35.39
C ARG A 60 6.68 -18.60 34.68
N ALA A 61 6.50 -19.72 35.36
CA ALA A 61 5.85 -20.89 34.79
C ALA A 61 4.33 -20.73 34.73
N THR A 62 3.73 -21.21 33.64
CA THR A 62 2.28 -21.47 33.56
C THR A 62 2.05 -22.83 32.94
N VAL A 63 1.18 -23.64 33.55
CA VAL A 63 0.88 -24.98 33.06
C VAL A 63 -0.32 -24.91 32.12
N VAL A 64 -0.17 -25.46 30.93
CA VAL A 64 -1.19 -25.45 29.87
C VAL A 64 -1.39 -26.85 29.29
N ARG A 65 -2.41 -27.01 28.44
CA ARG A 65 -2.83 -28.34 27.96
C ARG A 65 -2.03 -28.83 26.74
N HIS A 66 -1.74 -27.92 25.81
CA HIS A 66 -1.16 -28.26 24.52
C HIS A 66 0.28 -27.79 24.43
N SER A 67 1.18 -28.64 23.94
CA SER A 67 2.56 -28.23 23.63
C SER A 67 2.57 -27.35 22.38
N LEU A 68 3.61 -26.54 22.22
CA LEU A 68 3.74 -25.65 21.08
C LEU A 68 3.82 -26.47 19.79
N LYS A 69 4.54 -27.59 19.84
CA LYS A 69 4.63 -28.58 18.75
C LYS A 69 3.27 -29.13 18.31
N ALA A 70 2.31 -29.28 19.21
CA ALA A 70 0.95 -29.72 18.85
C ALA A 70 0.17 -28.59 18.16
N LEU A 71 0.27 -27.36 18.66
CA LEU A 71 -0.37 -26.18 18.06
C LEU A 71 0.24 -25.83 16.69
N ASP A 72 1.56 -25.92 16.54
CA ASP A 72 2.26 -25.70 15.28
C ASP A 72 1.80 -26.70 14.22
N ARG A 73 1.70 -28.01 14.55
CA ARG A 73 1.17 -29.01 13.62
C ARG A 73 -0.27 -28.71 13.17
N ALA A 74 -1.09 -28.16 14.06
CA ALA A 74 -2.45 -27.73 13.73
C ALA A 74 -2.42 -26.52 12.77
N LYS A 75 -1.56 -25.53 13.02
CA LYS A 75 -1.36 -24.39 12.11
C LYS A 75 -0.82 -24.86 10.75
N ASP A 76 0.15 -25.77 10.73
CA ASP A 76 0.74 -26.32 9.51
C ASP A 76 -0.29 -27.08 8.65
N ALA A 77 -1.33 -27.65 9.26
CA ALA A 77 -2.45 -28.24 8.53
C ALA A 77 -3.27 -27.21 7.77
N LEU A 78 -3.47 -26.02 8.34
CA LEU A 78 -4.11 -24.89 7.68
C LEU A 78 -3.20 -24.35 6.55
N ASP A 79 -1.91 -24.14 6.85
CA ASP A 79 -0.92 -23.62 5.90
C ASP A 79 -0.86 -24.50 4.63
N ARG A 80 -0.80 -25.82 4.79
CA ARG A 80 -0.73 -26.77 3.66
C ARG A 80 -1.91 -26.65 2.70
N VAL A 81 -3.13 -26.50 3.21
CA VAL A 81 -4.31 -26.35 2.34
C VAL A 81 -4.39 -24.97 1.70
N SER A 82 -3.89 -23.94 2.39
CA SER A 82 -3.86 -22.58 1.84
C SER A 82 -2.85 -22.40 0.70
N ALA A 83 -1.82 -23.25 0.63
CA ALA A 83 -0.78 -23.17 -0.40
C ALA A 83 -1.31 -23.39 -1.82
N ASP A 84 -2.35 -24.23 -1.96
CA ASP A 84 -2.99 -24.50 -3.26
C ASP A 84 -4.03 -23.42 -3.61
N ALA A 85 -4.75 -22.92 -2.61
CA ALA A 85 -5.71 -21.82 -2.76
C ALA A 85 -5.94 -21.11 -1.43
N ALA A 86 -5.64 -19.80 -1.38
CA ALA A 86 -5.87 -18.99 -0.20
C ALA A 86 -7.38 -18.88 0.11
N PRO A 87 -7.81 -19.12 1.37
CA PRO A 87 -9.23 -19.00 1.73
C PRO A 87 -9.63 -17.52 1.89
N GLU A 88 -10.32 -16.95 0.91
CA GLU A 88 -10.76 -15.54 0.92
C GLU A 88 -11.52 -15.11 2.20
N ALA A 89 -12.27 -16.03 2.80
CA ALA A 89 -13.07 -15.78 4.00
C ALA A 89 -12.30 -15.93 5.33
N THR A 90 -11.04 -16.35 5.29
CA THR A 90 -10.24 -16.67 6.48
C THR A 90 -8.92 -15.90 6.45
N PRO A 91 -8.94 -14.59 6.72
CA PRO A 91 -7.80 -13.71 6.42
C PRO A 91 -6.56 -13.89 7.31
N LEU A 92 -6.66 -14.59 8.44
CA LEU A 92 -5.55 -14.75 9.37
C LEU A 92 -5.74 -16.00 10.25
N TRP A 93 -4.68 -16.79 10.43
CA TRP A 93 -4.61 -17.81 11.47
C TRP A 93 -3.22 -17.86 12.11
N TYR A 94 -3.16 -18.10 13.41
CA TYR A 94 -1.91 -18.09 14.18
C TYR A 94 -2.01 -18.93 15.46
N VAL A 95 -0.86 -19.35 15.98
CA VAL A 95 -0.78 -19.95 17.32
C VAL A 95 -0.83 -18.85 18.36
N ASP A 96 -1.86 -18.83 19.21
CA ASP A 96 -1.94 -17.99 20.39
C ASP A 96 -1.39 -18.76 21.60
N VAL A 97 -0.13 -18.50 21.94
CA VAL A 97 0.54 -19.16 23.08
C VAL A 97 -0.05 -18.75 24.44
N ARG A 98 -0.71 -17.58 24.54
CA ARG A 98 -1.35 -17.12 25.78
C ARG A 98 -2.65 -17.86 26.01
N ALA A 99 -3.45 -18.02 24.96
CA ALA A 99 -4.70 -18.78 25.01
C ALA A 99 -4.52 -20.30 24.82
N ASN A 100 -3.31 -20.75 24.47
CA ASN A 100 -2.94 -22.14 24.21
C ASN A 100 -3.83 -22.81 23.13
N THR A 101 -4.06 -22.11 22.02
CA THR A 101 -4.92 -22.54 20.89
C THR A 101 -4.44 -21.94 19.58
N VAL A 102 -4.87 -22.49 18.44
CA VAL A 102 -4.76 -21.85 17.13
C VAL A 102 -5.99 -20.97 16.91
N VAL A 103 -5.78 -19.66 16.77
CA VAL A 103 -6.87 -18.73 16.47
C VAL A 103 -7.02 -18.60 14.96
N VAL A 104 -8.26 -18.66 14.48
CA VAL A 104 -8.63 -18.49 13.07
C VAL A 104 -9.61 -17.34 12.96
N ARG A 105 -9.23 -16.29 12.22
CA ARG A 105 -10.07 -15.12 11.97
C ARG A 105 -11.00 -15.40 10.78
N SER A 106 -12.30 -15.18 10.95
CA SER A 106 -13.34 -15.55 9.98
C SER A 106 -14.18 -14.35 9.56
N ALA A 107 -14.18 -14.03 8.27
CA ALA A 107 -15.09 -13.07 7.65
C ALA A 107 -16.43 -13.72 7.23
N ASP A 108 -16.42 -15.03 6.96
CA ASP A 108 -17.61 -15.85 6.68
C ASP A 108 -17.46 -17.21 7.38
N THR A 109 -18.38 -17.50 8.30
CA THR A 109 -18.33 -18.71 9.13
C THR A 109 -18.47 -19.98 8.29
N ALA A 110 -19.40 -20.04 7.34
CA ALA A 110 -19.65 -21.25 6.56
C ALA A 110 -18.46 -21.60 5.66
N ARG A 111 -17.86 -20.59 5.02
CA ARG A 111 -16.66 -20.78 4.18
C ARG A 111 -15.45 -21.15 5.01
N THR A 112 -15.30 -20.54 6.18
CA THR A 112 -14.22 -20.85 7.13
C THR A 112 -14.35 -22.29 7.66
N GLU A 113 -15.56 -22.75 8.01
CA GLU A 113 -15.79 -24.15 8.40
C GLU A 113 -15.44 -25.13 7.27
N ALA A 114 -15.80 -24.81 6.02
CA ALA A 114 -15.42 -25.63 4.88
C ALA A 114 -13.90 -25.72 4.72
N PHE A 115 -13.16 -24.62 4.92
CA PHE A 115 -11.70 -24.60 4.92
C PHE A 115 -11.12 -25.46 6.04
N LEU A 116 -11.64 -25.34 7.27
CA LEU A 116 -11.19 -26.10 8.43
C LEU A 116 -11.42 -27.60 8.22
N ASN A 117 -12.57 -28.01 7.67
CA ASN A 117 -12.83 -29.41 7.34
C ASN A 117 -11.86 -29.96 6.29
N ARG A 118 -11.53 -29.19 5.25
CA ARG A 118 -10.55 -29.60 4.24
C ARG A 118 -9.14 -29.75 4.81
N SER A 119 -8.77 -28.91 5.77
CA SER A 119 -7.45 -28.97 6.42
C SER A 119 -7.22 -30.23 7.26
N GLY A 120 -8.29 -30.87 7.72
CA GLY A 120 -8.21 -31.98 8.68
C GLY A 120 -7.63 -31.57 10.04
N VAL A 121 -7.61 -30.28 10.35
CA VAL A 121 -7.11 -29.76 11.63
C VAL A 121 -7.96 -30.29 12.79
N ASP A 122 -7.32 -30.63 13.90
CA ASP A 122 -8.03 -30.98 15.12
C ASP A 122 -8.80 -29.75 15.64
N ARG A 123 -10.14 -29.83 15.59
CA ARG A 123 -11.04 -28.75 16.01
C ARG A 123 -10.90 -28.44 17.50
N ALA A 124 -10.41 -29.37 18.33
CA ALA A 124 -10.15 -29.10 19.74
C ALA A 124 -9.00 -28.11 19.97
N LEU A 125 -8.12 -27.93 18.97
CA LEU A 125 -7.01 -26.99 19.03
C LEU A 125 -7.34 -25.63 18.43
N VAL A 126 -8.48 -25.47 17.76
CA VAL A 126 -8.81 -24.27 16.98
C VAL A 126 -9.93 -23.45 17.65
N ARG A 127 -9.73 -22.14 17.74
CA ARG A 127 -10.77 -21.16 18.08
C ARG A 127 -11.03 -20.24 16.90
N VAL A 128 -12.27 -20.22 16.42
CA VAL A 128 -12.70 -19.29 15.37
C VAL A 128 -13.17 -17.99 16.01
N GLU A 129 -12.66 -16.87 15.54
CA GLU A 129 -13.04 -15.53 15.98
C GLU A 129 -13.46 -14.68 14.78
N PRO A 130 -14.45 -13.77 14.91
CA PRO A 130 -14.85 -12.90 13.82
C PRO A 130 -13.70 -12.02 13.31
N ALA A 131 -13.66 -11.80 11.99
CA ALA A 131 -12.87 -10.76 11.35
C ALA A 131 -13.80 -9.75 10.69
N THR A 132 -13.64 -8.49 11.07
CA THR A 132 -14.30 -7.35 10.41
C THR A 132 -13.43 -6.73 9.32
N THR A 133 -12.14 -7.09 9.26
CA THR A 133 -11.18 -6.61 8.27
C THR A 133 -10.19 -7.72 7.90
N ALA A 134 -9.71 -7.71 6.65
CA ALA A 134 -8.63 -8.57 6.18
C ALA A 134 -7.33 -7.75 6.03
N PRO A 135 -6.18 -8.26 6.48
CA PRO A 135 -4.89 -7.66 6.15
C PRO A 135 -4.67 -7.66 4.63
N ARG A 136 -3.94 -6.66 4.15
CA ARG A 136 -3.55 -6.52 2.74
C ARG A 136 -2.16 -5.92 2.66
N PRO A 137 -1.40 -6.19 1.59
CA PRO A 137 -0.17 -5.45 1.31
C PRO A 137 -0.44 -3.94 1.28
N LEU A 138 0.48 -3.16 1.84
CA LEU A 138 0.46 -1.71 1.70
C LEU A 138 1.22 -1.35 0.43
N ALA A 139 0.62 -0.52 -0.42
CA ALA A 139 1.20 -0.04 -1.66
C ALA A 139 1.15 1.50 -1.71
N ASP A 140 2.08 2.09 -2.45
CA ASP A 140 2.24 3.53 -2.52
C ASP A 140 1.86 4.05 -3.91
N LEU A 141 1.28 5.25 -3.94
CA LEU A 141 0.99 6.00 -5.16
C LEU A 141 2.00 7.13 -5.26
N HIS A 142 2.79 7.15 -6.33
CA HIS A 142 3.66 8.27 -6.68
C HIS A 142 3.24 8.87 -8.03
N GLY A 143 3.44 10.18 -8.20
CA GLY A 143 3.33 10.80 -9.52
C GLY A 143 4.32 10.18 -10.51
N GLY A 144 3.95 10.04 -11.77
CA GLY A 144 4.74 9.43 -12.84
C GLY A 144 4.58 7.91 -12.97
N ASP A 145 4.18 7.20 -11.92
CA ASP A 145 4.04 5.73 -11.96
C ASP A 145 2.95 5.28 -12.97
N ALA A 146 3.15 4.11 -13.57
CA ALA A 146 2.22 3.53 -14.52
C ALA A 146 0.94 3.04 -13.82
N TYR A 147 -0.21 3.29 -14.45
CA TYR A 147 -1.44 2.58 -14.15
C TYR A 147 -2.17 2.20 -15.44
N TYR A 148 -2.98 1.15 -15.35
CA TYR A 148 -3.67 0.56 -16.48
C TYR A 148 -5.18 0.73 -16.30
N ILE A 149 -5.86 1.08 -17.39
CA ILE A 149 -7.29 1.36 -17.41
C ILE A 149 -7.98 0.20 -18.08
N ASP A 150 -8.86 -0.47 -17.33
CA ASP A 150 -9.63 -1.63 -17.78
C ASP A 150 -8.75 -2.72 -18.44
N ASN A 151 -7.48 -2.80 -18.00
CA ASN A 151 -6.41 -3.65 -18.54
C ASN A 151 -6.17 -3.49 -20.06
N ALA A 152 -6.51 -2.34 -20.64
CA ALA A 152 -6.45 -2.09 -22.08
C ALA A 152 -5.60 -0.88 -22.47
N ALA A 153 -5.59 0.17 -21.65
CA ALA A 153 -4.79 1.38 -21.88
C ALA A 153 -3.81 1.60 -20.72
N ARG A 154 -2.71 2.31 -20.99
CA ARG A 154 -1.75 2.75 -19.98
C ARG A 154 -1.72 4.27 -19.94
N CYS A 155 -1.79 4.81 -18.73
CA CYS A 155 -1.48 6.20 -18.43
C CYS A 155 -0.52 6.27 -17.24
N SER A 156 -0.15 7.48 -16.87
CA SER A 156 0.74 7.76 -15.75
C SER A 156 0.00 8.53 -14.66
N ILE A 157 0.29 8.23 -13.40
CA ILE A 157 -0.28 8.95 -12.26
C ILE A 157 0.17 10.41 -12.30
N GLY A 158 -0.76 11.35 -12.16
CA GLY A 158 -0.44 12.78 -12.10
C GLY A 158 0.08 13.18 -10.74
N PHE A 159 -0.81 13.36 -9.78
CA PHE A 159 -0.42 13.63 -8.41
C PHE A 159 -1.26 12.83 -7.43
N PRO A 160 -0.64 12.22 -6.41
CA PRO A 160 -1.38 11.65 -5.30
C PRO A 160 -2.17 12.74 -4.55
N VAL A 161 -3.43 12.44 -4.26
CA VAL A 161 -4.37 13.35 -3.60
C VAL A 161 -5.18 12.58 -2.57
N SER A 162 -5.97 13.32 -1.80
CA SER A 162 -7.02 12.75 -0.98
C SER A 162 -8.33 13.52 -1.11
N GLN A 163 -9.45 12.81 -0.96
CA GLN A 163 -10.77 13.39 -0.82
C GLN A 163 -11.36 12.92 0.51
N ASN A 164 -11.57 13.82 1.46
CA ASN A 164 -12.10 13.48 2.80
C ASN A 164 -11.34 12.32 3.49
N GLY A 165 -10.01 12.27 3.33
CA GLY A 165 -9.15 11.22 3.87
C GLY A 165 -9.08 9.93 3.04
N GLN A 166 -9.88 9.79 1.98
CA GLN A 166 -9.71 8.70 1.01
C GLN A 166 -8.56 9.04 0.05
N PRO A 167 -7.50 8.21 -0.02
CA PRO A 167 -6.40 8.43 -0.94
C PRO A 167 -6.82 8.16 -2.38
N GLY A 168 -6.05 8.73 -3.31
CA GLY A 168 -6.16 8.46 -4.74
C GLY A 168 -5.19 9.33 -5.50
N PHE A 169 -5.50 9.59 -6.77
CA PHE A 169 -4.65 10.43 -7.61
C PHE A 169 -5.44 11.15 -8.70
N VAL A 170 -4.92 12.29 -9.15
CA VAL A 170 -5.37 12.96 -10.37
C VAL A 170 -4.62 12.44 -11.59
N SER A 171 -5.27 12.46 -12.75
CA SER A 171 -4.70 12.06 -14.04
C SER A 171 -5.40 12.84 -15.18
N ALA A 172 -5.15 12.48 -16.44
CA ALA A 172 -5.83 13.04 -17.60
C ALA A 172 -7.23 12.43 -17.77
N GLY A 173 -8.14 13.19 -18.36
CA GLY A 173 -9.53 12.79 -18.59
C GLY A 173 -9.67 11.78 -19.72
N HIS A 174 -8.89 11.94 -20.79
CA HIS A 174 -8.92 11.02 -21.93
C HIS A 174 -8.47 9.59 -21.58
N CYS A 175 -7.82 9.37 -20.43
CA CYS A 175 -7.35 8.05 -20.00
C CYS A 175 -8.49 7.08 -19.64
N GLY A 176 -9.64 7.58 -19.19
CA GLY A 176 -10.72 6.72 -18.70
C GLY A 176 -11.99 7.48 -18.38
N GLN A 177 -13.09 6.76 -18.21
CA GLN A 177 -14.40 7.33 -17.90
C GLN A 177 -14.76 7.09 -16.43
N PRO A 178 -15.72 7.83 -15.84
CA PRO A 178 -16.22 7.51 -14.51
C PRO A 178 -16.70 6.06 -14.46
N GLY A 179 -16.19 5.29 -13.49
CA GLY A 179 -16.44 3.86 -13.35
C GLY A 179 -15.37 2.94 -13.97
N SER A 180 -14.46 3.45 -14.80
CA SER A 180 -13.31 2.67 -15.27
C SER A 180 -12.42 2.22 -14.10
N ASN A 181 -11.85 1.02 -14.20
CA ASN A 181 -10.99 0.45 -13.17
C ASN A 181 -9.52 0.79 -13.45
N ALA A 182 -8.79 1.19 -12.41
CA ALA A 182 -7.35 1.41 -12.45
C ALA A 182 -6.61 0.24 -11.81
N THR A 183 -5.62 -0.32 -12.50
CA THR A 183 -4.77 -1.42 -12.01
C THR A 183 -3.29 -1.05 -12.08
N ALA A 184 -2.49 -1.62 -11.18
CA ALA A 184 -1.04 -1.52 -11.24
C ALA A 184 -0.46 -2.53 -12.25
N ALA A 185 0.84 -2.44 -12.52
CA ALA A 185 1.52 -3.31 -13.47
C ALA A 185 1.45 -4.81 -13.12
N ASP A 186 1.31 -5.15 -11.83
CA ASP A 186 1.14 -6.53 -11.35
C ASP A 186 -0.32 -7.01 -11.39
N GLY A 187 -1.24 -6.20 -11.91
CA GLY A 187 -2.67 -6.48 -12.00
C GLY A 187 -3.45 -6.17 -10.72
N SER A 188 -2.80 -5.70 -9.65
CA SER A 188 -3.50 -5.30 -8.44
C SER A 188 -4.44 -4.11 -8.71
N SER A 189 -5.66 -4.16 -8.16
CA SER A 189 -6.64 -3.09 -8.34
C SER A 189 -6.24 -1.88 -7.48
N ILE A 190 -5.88 -0.79 -8.15
CA ILE A 190 -5.57 0.49 -7.53
C ILE A 190 -6.84 1.17 -7.07
N GLY A 191 -7.87 1.24 -7.90
CA GLY A 191 -9.07 2.01 -7.60
C GLY A 191 -9.98 2.21 -8.80
N THR A 192 -10.85 3.21 -8.71
CA THR A 192 -11.87 3.49 -9.73
C THR A 192 -11.96 4.98 -10.02
N PHE A 193 -12.07 5.32 -11.30
CA PHE A 193 -12.30 6.70 -11.76
C PHE A 193 -13.62 7.22 -11.20
N GLN A 194 -13.56 8.29 -10.41
CA GLN A 194 -14.76 8.92 -9.84
C GLN A 194 -15.22 10.12 -10.66
N GLY A 195 -14.28 10.78 -11.34
CA GLY A 195 -14.54 11.91 -12.21
C GLY A 195 -13.59 11.89 -13.38
N SER A 196 -14.10 12.26 -14.55
CA SER A 196 -13.31 12.45 -15.77
C SER A 196 -14.02 13.47 -16.65
N THR A 197 -13.26 14.31 -17.33
CA THR A 197 -13.78 15.27 -18.31
C THR A 197 -12.81 15.31 -19.48
N PHE A 198 -13.31 14.94 -20.66
CA PHE A 198 -12.65 15.05 -21.96
C PHE A 198 -13.67 14.86 -23.10
N PRO A 199 -13.69 15.71 -24.15
CA PRO A 199 -12.90 16.94 -24.33
C PRO A 199 -13.46 18.11 -23.49
N GLY A 200 -13.06 19.35 -23.80
CA GLY A 200 -13.39 20.57 -23.06
C GLY A 200 -12.34 20.90 -22.01
N ASN A 201 -12.14 19.99 -21.07
CA ASN A 201 -10.94 19.93 -20.23
C ASN A 201 -10.31 18.55 -20.42
N ASP A 202 -9.12 18.32 -19.86
CA ASP A 202 -8.52 17.00 -19.85
C ASP A 202 -7.97 16.64 -18.47
N TRP A 203 -8.88 16.25 -17.58
CA TRP A 203 -8.56 15.81 -16.23
C TRP A 203 -9.45 14.69 -15.75
N SER A 204 -8.94 13.94 -14.77
CA SER A 204 -9.68 12.93 -14.03
C SER A 204 -9.17 12.81 -12.60
N TRP A 205 -9.94 12.12 -11.76
CA TRP A 205 -9.45 11.65 -10.48
C TRP A 205 -9.92 10.22 -10.21
N VAL A 206 -9.01 9.43 -9.64
CA VAL A 206 -9.20 8.02 -9.31
C VAL A 206 -9.16 7.89 -7.80
N ALA A 207 -10.26 7.42 -7.21
CA ALA A 207 -10.29 7.06 -5.80
C ALA A 207 -9.62 5.71 -5.63
N ALA A 208 -8.62 5.65 -4.76
CA ALA A 208 -7.92 4.41 -4.51
C ALA A 208 -8.73 3.50 -3.59
N ASN A 209 -8.59 2.20 -3.86
CA ASN A 209 -8.99 1.15 -2.96
C ASN A 209 -8.19 1.24 -1.68
N PRO A 210 -8.79 0.81 -0.56
CA PRO A 210 -8.06 0.87 0.67
C PRO A 210 -6.84 -0.10 0.54
N GLY A 211 -5.67 0.33 1.00
CA GLY A 211 -4.38 -0.40 0.89
C GLY A 211 -3.33 0.36 0.09
N TRP A 212 -3.79 1.31 -0.71
CA TRP A 212 -2.98 2.29 -1.39
C TRP A 212 -2.84 3.55 -0.55
N THR A 213 -1.63 4.09 -0.50
CA THR A 213 -1.28 5.30 0.24
C THR A 213 -0.85 6.37 -0.75
N ALA A 214 -1.44 7.56 -0.63
CA ALA A 214 -1.01 8.71 -1.43
C ALA A 214 0.31 9.26 -0.85
N GLN A 215 1.41 9.14 -1.61
CA GLN A 215 2.71 9.69 -1.21
C GLN A 215 2.89 11.10 -1.77
N PRO A 216 3.50 12.04 -1.04
CA PRO A 216 3.74 13.41 -1.51
C PRO A 216 4.95 13.46 -2.45
N GLN A 217 4.98 12.61 -3.49
CA GLN A 217 6.18 12.30 -4.26
C GLN A 217 5.87 12.08 -5.74
N VAL A 218 6.80 12.47 -6.60
CA VAL A 218 6.84 12.18 -8.03
C VAL A 218 8.09 11.38 -8.34
N ASN A 219 7.97 10.27 -9.07
CA ASN A 219 9.08 9.44 -9.51
C ASN A 219 10.00 10.22 -10.45
N ASP A 220 11.30 10.27 -10.16
CA ASP A 220 12.29 10.99 -10.99
C ASP A 220 12.89 10.12 -12.11
N TYR A 221 12.51 8.84 -12.17
CA TYR A 221 13.03 7.84 -13.10
C TYR A 221 14.57 7.67 -13.11
N ALA A 222 15.25 8.21 -12.09
CA ALA A 222 16.69 8.07 -11.83
C ALA A 222 16.98 7.25 -10.56
N GLY A 223 15.95 6.59 -10.01
CA GLY A 223 16.03 5.79 -8.78
C GLY A 223 15.64 6.55 -7.51
N GLY A 224 15.09 7.76 -7.65
CA GLY A 224 14.62 8.60 -6.56
C GLY A 224 13.23 9.17 -6.79
N VAL A 225 12.91 10.20 -6.01
CA VAL A 225 11.62 10.91 -6.04
C VAL A 225 11.82 12.40 -5.79
N VAL A 226 10.93 13.21 -6.34
CA VAL A 226 10.78 14.63 -6.03
C VAL A 226 9.60 14.81 -5.08
N THR A 227 9.85 15.35 -3.89
CA THR A 227 8.78 15.68 -2.93
C THR A 227 7.92 16.82 -3.46
N VAL A 228 6.61 16.68 -3.31
CA VAL A 228 5.62 17.71 -3.63
C VAL A 228 5.39 18.55 -2.38
N GLY A 229 5.72 19.83 -2.43
CA GLY A 229 5.56 20.80 -1.33
C GLY A 229 4.36 21.74 -1.49
N GLY A 230 3.67 21.71 -2.64
CA GLY A 230 2.53 22.58 -2.92
C GLY A 230 2.16 22.60 -4.41
N SER A 231 1.36 23.58 -4.80
CA SER A 231 0.87 23.77 -6.19
C SER A 231 0.90 25.23 -6.66
N THR A 232 1.92 25.98 -6.24
CA THR A 232 2.14 27.34 -6.76
C THR A 232 2.50 27.28 -8.24
N GLU A 233 1.73 27.98 -9.05
CA GLU A 233 1.87 27.97 -10.51
C GLU A 233 3.15 28.68 -10.96
N GLN A 234 3.84 28.08 -11.92
CA GLN A 234 5.06 28.61 -12.52
C GLN A 234 4.72 29.63 -13.61
N SER A 235 5.51 30.70 -13.72
CA SER A 235 5.36 31.71 -14.77
C SER A 235 5.85 31.21 -16.13
N ILE A 236 5.35 31.84 -17.21
CA ILE A 236 5.90 31.68 -18.56
C ILE A 236 7.42 31.96 -18.55
N GLY A 237 8.18 31.11 -19.23
CA GLY A 237 9.65 31.07 -19.25
C GLY A 237 10.27 30.30 -18.07
N GLY A 238 9.47 29.92 -17.07
CA GLY A 238 9.94 29.14 -15.94
C GLY A 238 10.21 27.67 -16.30
N SER A 239 11.14 27.05 -15.57
CA SER A 239 11.49 25.64 -15.74
C SER A 239 10.37 24.73 -15.25
N VAL A 240 10.09 23.66 -15.98
CA VAL A 240 9.14 22.62 -15.58
C VAL A 240 9.64 21.26 -16.03
N CYS A 241 9.39 20.23 -15.22
CA CYS A 241 9.73 18.86 -15.52
C CYS A 241 8.47 18.00 -15.53
N ARG A 242 8.50 16.92 -16.31
CA ARG A 242 7.40 15.98 -16.51
C ARG A 242 7.87 14.57 -16.20
N SER A 243 7.05 13.81 -15.48
CA SER A 243 7.27 12.40 -15.17
C SER A 243 6.17 11.54 -15.78
N GLY A 244 6.55 10.49 -16.51
CA GLY A 244 5.60 9.58 -17.14
C GLY A 244 6.19 8.19 -17.38
N SER A 245 5.32 7.20 -17.42
CA SER A 245 5.67 5.78 -17.49
C SER A 245 6.29 5.30 -18.81
N THR A 246 6.34 6.14 -19.82
CA THR A 246 6.89 5.80 -21.14
C THR A 246 8.28 6.37 -21.31
N THR A 247 8.41 7.69 -21.13
CA THR A 247 9.68 8.41 -21.38
C THR A 247 10.42 8.75 -20.09
N GLY A 248 9.81 8.54 -18.93
CA GLY A 248 10.40 8.87 -17.64
C GLY A 248 10.39 10.36 -17.38
N TRP A 249 11.55 10.90 -16.98
CA TRP A 249 11.70 12.27 -16.51
C TRP A 249 12.35 13.17 -17.56
N HIS A 250 11.66 14.24 -17.96
CA HIS A 250 12.22 15.26 -18.86
C HIS A 250 11.84 16.66 -18.41
N CYS A 251 12.66 17.65 -18.77
CA CYS A 251 12.46 19.03 -18.39
C CYS A 251 12.52 19.97 -19.59
N GLY A 252 11.96 21.16 -19.40
CA GLY A 252 11.87 22.21 -20.39
C GLY A 252 11.31 23.48 -19.75
N THR A 253 10.63 24.30 -20.54
CA THR A 253 10.09 25.58 -20.10
C THR A 253 8.60 25.72 -20.41
N VAL A 254 7.91 26.47 -19.57
CA VAL A 254 6.54 26.94 -19.85
C VAL A 254 6.60 27.99 -20.95
N GLU A 255 5.85 27.81 -22.03
CA GLU A 255 5.82 28.75 -23.16
C GLU A 255 4.56 29.62 -23.13
N GLU A 256 3.40 29.00 -22.93
CA GLU A 256 2.10 29.66 -22.99
C GLU A 256 1.19 29.10 -21.90
N GLN A 257 0.32 29.95 -21.34
CA GLN A 257 -0.71 29.57 -20.39
C GLN A 257 -2.09 29.90 -20.97
N ASN A 258 -3.12 29.22 -20.46
CA ASN A 258 -4.51 29.40 -20.90
C ASN A 258 -4.69 29.20 -22.43
N ALA A 259 -3.92 28.28 -23.01
CA ALA A 259 -4.02 27.93 -24.42
C ALA A 259 -5.24 27.04 -24.67
N THR A 260 -5.70 27.02 -25.93
CA THR A 260 -6.68 26.05 -26.42
C THR A 260 -6.01 25.15 -27.44
N VAL A 261 -6.06 23.84 -27.21
CA VAL A 261 -5.55 22.83 -28.15
C VAL A 261 -6.74 22.09 -28.77
N ASN A 262 -6.64 21.75 -30.05
CA ASN A 262 -7.70 21.07 -30.79
C ASN A 262 -7.27 19.64 -31.10
N TYR A 263 -7.77 18.67 -30.32
CA TYR A 263 -7.61 17.25 -30.60
C TYR A 263 -8.67 16.75 -31.57
N GLN A 264 -8.54 15.51 -32.04
CA GLN A 264 -9.52 14.90 -32.96
C GLN A 264 -10.89 14.72 -32.28
N GLU A 265 -10.88 14.49 -30.98
CA GLU A 265 -12.06 14.30 -30.12
C GLU A 265 -12.75 15.62 -29.76
N GLY A 266 -12.02 16.75 -29.83
CA GLY A 266 -12.54 18.09 -29.56
C GLY A 266 -11.50 19.04 -28.99
N SER A 267 -11.91 20.29 -28.77
CA SER A 267 -11.06 21.32 -28.15
C SER A 267 -10.91 21.09 -26.65
N VAL A 268 -9.70 21.29 -26.13
CA VAL A 268 -9.39 21.34 -24.70
C VAL A 268 -8.88 22.73 -24.36
N TYR A 269 -9.47 23.35 -23.34
CA TYR A 269 -9.24 24.74 -22.97
C TYR A 269 -8.37 24.87 -21.73
N GLY A 270 -7.72 26.02 -21.57
CA GLY A 270 -7.01 26.36 -20.34
C GLY A 270 -5.73 25.57 -20.11
N VAL A 271 -5.18 24.93 -21.14
CA VAL A 271 -3.94 24.15 -21.03
C VAL A 271 -2.71 25.05 -21.01
N THR A 272 -1.63 24.54 -20.43
CA THR A 272 -0.31 25.19 -20.48
C THR A 272 0.56 24.46 -21.48
N ARG A 273 1.17 25.19 -22.41
CA ARG A 273 2.09 24.67 -23.42
C ARG A 273 3.53 24.72 -22.90
N THR A 274 4.30 23.68 -23.21
CA THR A 274 5.70 23.56 -22.78
C THR A 274 6.58 22.98 -23.88
N THR A 275 7.89 23.21 -23.76
CA THR A 275 8.91 22.60 -24.63
C THR A 275 9.27 21.16 -24.23
N VAL A 276 8.62 20.62 -23.20
CA VAL A 276 8.91 19.26 -22.73
C VAL A 276 8.33 18.29 -23.76
N CYS A 277 9.08 17.26 -24.17
CA CYS A 277 8.55 16.19 -25.03
C CYS A 277 7.52 15.33 -24.26
N ALA A 278 6.81 14.42 -24.91
CA ALA A 278 6.04 13.35 -24.27
C ALA A 278 5.66 12.30 -25.33
N GLU A 279 5.38 11.07 -24.92
CA GLU A 279 4.96 9.99 -25.82
C GLU A 279 3.73 9.23 -25.28
N PRO A 280 3.03 8.42 -26.11
CA PRO A 280 1.86 7.66 -25.67
C PRO A 280 2.11 6.82 -24.42
N GLY A 281 1.31 7.09 -23.38
CA GLY A 281 1.43 6.50 -22.05
C GLY A 281 1.97 7.45 -20.97
N ASP A 282 2.61 8.55 -21.36
CA ASP A 282 2.95 9.65 -20.43
C ASP A 282 1.74 10.52 -20.05
N SER A 283 0.64 10.38 -20.79
CA SER A 283 -0.67 10.95 -20.49
C SER A 283 -1.03 10.78 -19.02
N GLY A 284 -1.54 11.86 -18.42
CA GLY A 284 -1.86 11.93 -17.00
C GLY A 284 -0.66 12.20 -16.07
N GLY A 285 0.57 11.96 -16.53
CA GLY A 285 1.79 12.09 -15.74
C GLY A 285 2.03 13.49 -15.20
N SER A 286 2.80 13.57 -14.11
CA SER A 286 3.04 14.82 -13.37
C SER A 286 3.83 15.83 -14.19
N PHE A 287 3.40 17.09 -14.21
CA PHE A 287 4.26 18.26 -14.45
C PHE A 287 4.55 18.97 -13.13
N ILE A 288 5.81 19.16 -12.79
CA ILE A 288 6.29 19.73 -11.52
C ILE A 288 7.42 20.75 -11.75
N SER A 289 7.44 21.83 -10.98
CA SER A 289 8.50 22.86 -11.01
C SER A 289 9.09 23.02 -9.62
N GLY A 290 10.36 22.64 -9.45
CA GLY A 290 10.94 22.47 -8.11
C GLY A 290 10.14 21.42 -7.33
N ASN A 291 9.48 21.84 -6.24
CA ASN A 291 8.56 21.01 -5.47
C ASN A 291 7.07 21.41 -5.66
N GLN A 292 6.74 22.22 -6.67
CA GLN A 292 5.38 22.72 -6.89
C GLN A 292 4.69 21.98 -8.04
N ALA A 293 3.60 21.28 -7.74
CA ALA A 293 2.76 20.62 -8.73
C ALA A 293 2.16 21.64 -9.71
N GLN A 294 2.35 21.41 -11.01
CA GLN A 294 1.88 22.29 -12.08
C GLN A 294 0.65 21.73 -12.77
N GLY A 295 0.65 20.44 -13.13
CA GLY A 295 -0.48 19.84 -13.86
C GLY A 295 -0.26 18.41 -14.30
N VAL A 296 -1.18 17.90 -15.11
CA VAL A 296 -1.16 16.53 -15.66
C VAL A 296 -1.01 16.58 -17.17
N THR A 297 -0.18 15.70 -17.74
CA THR A 297 0.05 15.62 -19.20
C THR A 297 -1.27 15.36 -19.93
N SER A 298 -1.67 16.26 -20.84
CA SER A 298 -2.86 16.10 -21.69
C SER A 298 -2.51 15.48 -23.04
N GLY A 299 -1.53 16.04 -23.73
CA GLY A 299 -1.08 15.54 -25.02
C GLY A 299 -0.02 16.45 -25.62
N GLY A 300 0.42 16.14 -26.83
CA GLY A 300 1.52 16.89 -27.45
C GLY A 300 1.73 16.51 -28.91
N SER A 301 2.82 17.02 -29.49
CA SER A 301 3.29 16.68 -30.82
C SER A 301 4.80 16.45 -30.80
N GLY A 302 5.32 15.68 -31.77
CA GLY A 302 6.73 15.27 -31.79
C GLY A 302 7.00 14.02 -30.94
N ASP A 303 8.24 13.87 -30.48
CA ASP A 303 8.71 12.74 -29.67
C ASP A 303 9.91 13.15 -28.79
N CYS A 304 10.38 12.24 -27.91
CA CYS A 304 11.53 12.54 -27.04
C CYS A 304 12.90 12.32 -27.70
N THR A 305 12.95 12.00 -29.00
CA THR A 305 14.18 11.87 -29.79
C THR A 305 14.50 13.13 -30.61
N SER A 306 13.50 13.67 -31.29
CA SER A 306 13.58 14.83 -32.20
C SER A 306 13.07 16.11 -31.54
N GLY A 307 12.48 16.00 -30.36
CA GLY A 307 11.82 17.10 -29.67
C GLY A 307 10.34 17.21 -30.04
N GLY A 308 9.65 18.05 -29.30
CA GLY A 308 8.21 18.21 -29.41
C GLY A 308 7.71 19.28 -28.47
N GLU A 309 6.39 19.43 -28.45
CA GLU A 309 5.69 20.27 -27.49
C GLU A 309 4.67 19.43 -26.73
N THR A 310 4.46 19.77 -25.47
CA THR A 310 3.47 19.09 -24.64
C THR A 310 2.59 20.10 -23.93
N PHE A 311 1.31 19.79 -23.87
CA PHE A 311 0.28 20.51 -23.16
C PHE A 311 -0.06 19.76 -21.87
N PHE A 312 -0.18 20.49 -20.77
CA PHE A 312 -0.70 19.95 -19.51
C PHE A 312 -1.92 20.71 -19.04
N GLN A 313 -2.83 20.00 -18.38
CA GLN A 313 -3.96 20.59 -17.68
C GLN A 313 -3.51 21.03 -16.28
N PRO A 314 -3.65 22.32 -15.89
CA PRO A 314 -3.19 22.80 -14.59
C PRO A 314 -3.85 22.06 -13.42
N VAL A 315 -3.09 21.79 -12.35
CA VAL A 315 -3.55 20.95 -11.23
C VAL A 315 -4.60 21.65 -10.37
N ASN A 316 -4.47 22.97 -10.15
CA ASN A 316 -5.33 23.72 -9.22
C ASN A 316 -6.82 23.68 -9.59
N PRO A 317 -7.22 23.87 -10.87
CA PRO A 317 -8.60 23.64 -11.31
C PRO A 317 -9.12 22.23 -10.99
N ILE A 318 -8.30 21.18 -11.22
CA ILE A 318 -8.68 19.79 -10.94
C ILE A 318 -8.99 19.60 -9.45
N LEU A 319 -8.09 20.11 -8.60
CA LEU A 319 -8.25 20.04 -7.14
C LEU A 319 -9.54 20.75 -6.70
N SER A 320 -9.81 21.93 -7.24
CA SER A 320 -11.04 22.69 -6.94
C SER A 320 -12.30 21.98 -7.43
N THR A 321 -12.28 21.44 -8.65
CA THR A 321 -13.45 20.80 -9.28
C THR A 321 -13.92 19.57 -8.51
N TYR A 322 -12.97 18.78 -7.99
CA TYR A 322 -13.28 17.55 -7.27
C TYR A 322 -13.15 17.67 -5.74
N GLY A 323 -12.81 18.84 -5.20
CA GLY A 323 -12.62 19.04 -3.76
C GLY A 323 -11.49 18.17 -3.19
N LEU A 324 -10.37 18.11 -3.90
CA LEU A 324 -9.22 17.25 -3.58
C LEU A 324 -8.15 18.04 -2.82
N THR A 325 -7.48 17.35 -1.91
CA THR A 325 -6.28 17.86 -1.22
C THR A 325 -5.05 17.16 -1.78
N LEU A 326 -4.09 17.94 -2.28
CA LEU A 326 -2.81 17.44 -2.77
C LEU A 326 -2.00 16.82 -1.62
N ALA A 327 -1.42 15.64 -1.84
CA ALA A 327 -0.46 15.07 -0.90
C ALA A 327 0.81 15.94 -0.91
N THR A 328 1.21 16.48 0.25
CA THR A 328 2.39 17.34 0.39
C THR A 328 3.27 16.91 1.57
N GLY A 329 4.57 17.21 1.52
CA GLY A 329 5.56 16.81 2.53
C GLY A 329 6.79 17.71 2.60
#